data_AF-A0A7S0V0I7-F1
#
_entry.id   AF-A0A7S0V0I7-F1
#
_cell.length_a   1.000
_cell.length_b   1.000
_cell.length_c   1.000
_cell.angle_alpha   90.00
_cell.angle_beta   90.00
_cell.angle_gamma   90.00
#
_symmetry.space_group_name_H-M   'P 1'
#
loop_
_entity.id
_entity.type
_entity.pdbx_description
1 polymer ?
#
loop_
_entity_poly.entity_id
_entity_poly.type
_entity_poly.pdbx_seq_one_letter_code
_entity_poly.pdbx_strand_id
1 'polypeptide(L)'
;RGRTPGGKPPQPPSRESCQWMGGASPRGSTWSLPRALAVAAAALLLASPLSVAFSSPLPHMPPHSVEVAGSSIAEVNGAYVVREPHVIPAGFTATCVQMSWPHEQMWKKLSDGRRPWFESDNGSYIYWNRSDGCWWIDGPSGAGVYIQKRDSEMPPVDGEWKPLSAEASASLPVLRMSHGAE
;
A
#
# COMPACT_ATOMS: atom_id res chain seq x y z
N ARG A 1 -9.44 40.38 24.04
CA ARG A 1 -9.72 39.65 22.77
C ARG A 1 -8.41 39.58 21.97
N GLY A 2 -7.58 38.57 22.24
CA GLY A 2 -6.34 38.35 21.49
C GLY A 2 -6.63 37.52 20.25
N ARG A 3 -6.19 37.99 19.07
CA ARG A 3 -6.17 37.20 17.83
C ARG A 3 -4.85 36.44 17.80
N THR A 4 -4.90 35.12 17.80
CA THR A 4 -3.78 34.27 17.39
C THR A 4 -3.61 34.35 15.87
N PRO A 5 -2.38 34.34 15.34
CA PRO A 5 -2.14 34.38 13.90
C PRO A 5 -2.42 32.99 13.30
N GLY A 6 -3.14 32.97 12.17
CA GLY A 6 -3.46 31.77 11.42
C GLY A 6 -2.19 31.07 10.92
N GLY A 7 -1.95 29.88 11.45
CA GLY A 7 -1.06 28.92 10.81
C GLY A 7 -1.65 28.52 9.46
N LYS A 8 -0.85 28.62 8.40
CA LYS A 8 -1.21 28.15 7.06
C LYS A 8 -1.56 26.65 7.16
N PRO A 9 -2.71 26.20 6.62
CA PRO A 9 -3.07 24.80 6.67
C PRO A 9 -1.99 23.96 5.96
N PRO A 10 -1.56 22.83 6.54
CA PRO A 10 -0.64 21.91 5.88
C PRO A 10 -1.18 21.54 4.50
N GLN A 11 -0.32 21.59 3.48
CA GLN A 11 -0.67 21.16 2.13
C GLN A 11 -0.88 19.63 2.13
N PRO A 12 -1.73 19.08 1.26
CA PRO A 12 -1.78 17.64 1.05
C PRO A 12 -0.36 17.15 0.72
N PRO A 13 0.03 15.93 1.13
CA PRO A 13 1.35 15.40 0.80
C PRO A 13 1.55 15.54 -0.70
N SER A 14 2.45 16.45 -1.09
CA SER A 14 2.80 16.64 -2.47
C SER A 14 3.65 15.44 -2.88
N ARG A 15 3.77 15.23 -4.19
CA ARG A 15 4.61 14.21 -4.84
C ARG A 15 6.07 14.18 -4.35
N GLU A 16 6.48 15.17 -3.56
CA GLU A 16 7.86 15.46 -3.19
C GLU A 16 8.32 14.75 -1.91
N SER A 17 7.41 14.19 -1.09
CA SER A 17 7.80 13.47 0.13
C SER A 17 8.59 12.18 -0.10
N CYS A 18 8.78 11.75 -1.36
CA CYS A 18 9.59 10.57 -1.71
C CYS A 18 10.66 10.81 -2.80
N GLN A 19 10.94 12.06 -3.19
CA GLN A 19 11.83 12.33 -4.31
C GLN A 19 13.23 12.78 -3.86
N TRP A 20 14.07 11.82 -3.45
CA TRP A 20 15.53 12.00 -3.48
C TRP A 20 16.24 10.77 -4.07
N MET A 21 17.07 11.09 -5.07
CA MET A 21 18.05 10.29 -5.82
C MET A 21 17.54 9.29 -6.88
N GLY A 22 17.84 9.60 -8.15
CA GLY A 22 18.01 8.59 -9.20
C GLY A 22 17.53 8.99 -10.59
N GLY A 23 18.43 9.60 -11.38
CA GLY A 23 18.65 9.25 -12.78
C GLY A 23 17.52 9.49 -13.81
N ALA A 24 17.79 10.39 -14.74
CA ALA A 24 17.05 10.55 -15.97
C ALA A 24 16.88 9.21 -16.73
N SER A 25 15.68 8.98 -17.26
CA SER A 25 15.44 7.96 -18.29
C SER A 25 14.91 8.65 -19.56
N PRO A 26 15.45 8.32 -20.75
CA PRO A 26 15.13 9.01 -21.98
C PRO A 26 13.86 8.50 -22.67
N ARG A 27 13.31 9.39 -23.50
CA ARG A 27 12.23 9.19 -24.46
C ARG A 27 12.58 8.10 -25.49
N GLY A 28 11.58 7.38 -25.99
CA GLY A 28 11.74 6.55 -27.18
C GLY A 28 10.50 5.77 -27.58
N SER A 29 9.53 6.44 -28.20
CA SER A 29 8.52 5.79 -29.05
C SER A 29 9.18 5.28 -30.33
N THR A 30 8.89 4.06 -30.79
CA THR A 30 8.69 3.75 -32.22
C THR A 30 7.88 2.46 -32.38
N TRP A 31 6.85 2.53 -33.22
CA TRP A 31 6.13 1.38 -33.78
C TRP A 31 6.75 1.03 -35.12
N SER A 32 6.96 -0.25 -35.40
CA SER A 32 7.10 -0.78 -36.77
C SER A 32 6.97 -2.31 -36.76
N LEU A 33 6.02 -2.84 -37.52
CA LEU A 33 5.92 -4.24 -37.92
C LEU A 33 5.98 -4.28 -39.46
N PRO A 34 6.68 -5.26 -40.05
CA PRO A 34 6.33 -5.74 -41.38
C PRO A 34 5.81 -7.18 -41.35
N ARG A 35 4.83 -7.41 -42.24
CA ARG A 35 4.19 -8.69 -42.55
C ARG A 35 5.18 -9.60 -43.29
N ALA A 36 5.12 -10.90 -43.01
CA ALA A 36 5.55 -11.94 -43.95
C ALA A 36 4.55 -13.09 -43.93
N LEU A 37 4.02 -13.41 -45.11
CA LEU A 37 3.24 -14.59 -45.45
C LEU A 37 4.19 -15.76 -45.79
N ALA A 38 3.83 -16.98 -45.39
CA ALA A 38 3.79 -18.18 -46.25
C ALA A 38 3.53 -19.44 -45.39
N VAL A 39 2.39 -20.10 -45.55
CA VAL A 39 2.09 -21.29 -46.40
C VAL A 39 2.45 -22.63 -45.74
N ALA A 40 1.38 -23.31 -45.33
CA ALA A 40 1.06 -24.75 -45.25
C ALA A 40 2.18 -25.82 -45.15
N ALA A 41 2.05 -26.67 -44.12
CA ALA A 41 2.19 -28.12 -44.27
C ALA A 41 1.37 -28.84 -43.19
N ALA A 42 0.54 -29.78 -43.62
CA ALA A 42 -0.25 -30.66 -42.76
C ALA A 42 0.64 -31.77 -42.16
N ALA A 43 0.43 -32.08 -40.88
CA ALA A 43 0.78 -33.38 -40.31
C ALA A 43 -0.16 -33.69 -39.14
N LEU A 44 -1.07 -34.64 -39.37
CA LEU A 44 -1.89 -35.28 -38.37
C LEU A 44 -0.98 -36.12 -37.47
N LEU A 45 -0.84 -35.74 -36.19
CA LEU A 45 -0.31 -36.63 -35.16
C LEU A 45 -1.27 -36.61 -33.97
N LEU A 46 -1.97 -37.74 -33.81
CA LEU A 46 -2.79 -38.05 -32.64
C LEU A 46 -1.85 -38.22 -31.44
N ALA A 47 -1.72 -37.17 -30.63
CA ALA A 47 -1.11 -37.26 -29.32
C ALA A 47 -2.13 -36.73 -28.30
N SER A 48 -2.77 -37.66 -27.60
CA SER A 48 -3.59 -37.35 -26.43
C SER A 48 -2.75 -36.56 -25.43
N PRO A 49 -3.12 -35.31 -25.07
CA PRO A 49 -2.56 -34.75 -23.87
C PRO A 49 -3.19 -35.52 -22.72
N LEU A 50 -2.38 -36.35 -22.06
CA LEU A 50 -2.58 -36.68 -20.65
C LEU A 50 -2.95 -35.36 -19.98
N SER A 51 -4.17 -35.24 -19.47
CA SER A 51 -4.58 -34.10 -18.68
C SER A 51 -3.65 -34.06 -17.48
N VAL A 52 -2.58 -33.27 -17.57
CA VAL A 52 -1.85 -32.82 -16.41
C VAL A 52 -2.88 -31.99 -15.68
N ALA A 53 -3.49 -32.57 -14.64
CA ALA A 53 -4.28 -31.82 -13.70
C ALA A 53 -3.34 -30.71 -13.20
N PHE A 54 -3.53 -29.51 -13.72
CA PHE A 54 -2.94 -28.31 -13.16
C PHE A 54 -3.57 -28.24 -11.78
N SER A 55 -2.86 -28.74 -10.77
CA SER A 55 -3.17 -28.44 -9.38
C SER A 55 -3.12 -26.93 -9.30
N SER A 56 -4.28 -26.30 -9.46
CA SER A 56 -4.43 -24.89 -9.14
C SER A 56 -3.85 -24.72 -7.76
N PRO A 57 -2.83 -23.87 -7.55
CA PRO A 57 -2.46 -23.51 -6.20
C PRO A 57 -3.76 -23.07 -5.52
N LEU A 58 -4.06 -23.67 -4.37
CA LEU A 58 -5.13 -23.21 -3.50
C LEU A 58 -5.08 -21.68 -3.50
N PRO A 59 -6.21 -20.96 -3.66
CA PRO A 59 -6.17 -19.51 -3.60
C PRO A 59 -5.40 -19.15 -2.34
N HIS A 60 -4.23 -18.55 -2.49
CA HIS A 60 -3.40 -18.11 -1.38
C HIS A 60 -4.27 -17.09 -0.66
N MET A 61 -4.95 -17.51 0.42
CA MET A 61 -5.76 -16.60 1.20
C MET A 61 -4.80 -15.54 1.73
N PRO A 62 -4.98 -14.26 1.37
CA PRO A 62 -4.12 -13.22 1.87
C PRO A 62 -4.13 -13.26 3.40
N PRO A 63 -3.01 -12.96 4.07
CA PRO A 63 -2.94 -12.91 5.52
C PRO A 63 -4.15 -12.14 6.08
N HIS A 64 -4.87 -12.78 6.99
CA HIS A 64 -6.07 -12.19 7.58
C HIS A 64 -5.71 -11.09 8.59
N SER A 65 -4.48 -11.11 9.10
CA SER A 65 -3.98 -10.10 10.03
C SER A 65 -2.48 -9.86 9.94
N VAL A 66 -2.10 -8.67 10.41
CA VAL A 66 -0.72 -8.21 10.54
C VAL A 66 -0.50 -7.84 12.01
N GLU A 67 0.53 -8.36 12.64
CA GLU A 67 0.98 -7.90 13.95
C GLU A 67 2.10 -6.88 13.78
N VAL A 68 1.96 -5.72 14.43
CA VAL A 68 3.01 -4.71 14.55
C VAL A 68 3.54 -4.74 15.98
N ALA A 69 4.85 -4.90 16.14
CA ALA A 69 5.51 -4.90 17.43
C ALA A 69 6.82 -4.10 17.41
N GLY A 70 7.32 -3.71 18.59
CA GLY A 70 8.63 -3.08 18.73
C GLY A 70 8.70 -1.60 18.35
N SER A 71 7.59 -0.98 17.94
CA SER A 71 7.53 0.47 17.70
C SER A 71 7.64 1.25 19.02
N SER A 72 8.36 2.36 19.02
CA SER A 72 8.37 3.32 20.14
C SER A 72 7.04 4.07 20.30
N ILE A 73 6.24 4.15 19.23
CA ILE A 73 4.89 4.70 19.26
C ILE A 73 3.94 3.59 19.68
N ALA A 74 3.50 3.65 20.94
CA ALA A 74 2.69 2.60 21.56
C ALA A 74 1.39 2.33 20.80
N GLU A 75 0.75 3.39 20.28
CA GLU A 75 -0.55 3.32 19.61
C GLU A 75 -0.51 2.48 18.33
N VAL A 76 0.63 2.33 17.65
CA VAL A 76 0.68 1.53 16.43
C VAL A 76 1.08 0.07 16.68
N ASN A 77 1.43 -0.31 17.91
CA ASN A 77 1.69 -1.71 18.25
C ASN A 77 0.35 -2.45 18.43
N GLY A 78 0.31 -3.71 17.98
CA GLY A 78 -0.85 -4.59 18.14
C GLY A 78 -1.21 -5.36 16.88
N ALA A 79 -2.34 -6.05 16.93
CA ALA A 79 -2.89 -6.80 15.81
C ALA A 79 -3.75 -5.88 14.92
N TYR A 80 -3.59 -6.04 13.61
CA TYR A 80 -4.36 -5.35 12.60
C TYR A 80 -5.09 -6.39 11.76
N VAL A 81 -6.37 -6.17 11.52
CA VAL A 81 -7.22 -7.07 10.74
C VAL A 81 -7.44 -6.47 9.36
N VAL A 82 -7.46 -7.33 8.34
CA VAL A 82 -7.74 -6.92 6.96
C VAL A 82 -9.09 -6.20 6.83
N ARG A 83 -9.15 -5.23 5.92
CA ARG A 83 -10.33 -4.46 5.56
C ARG A 83 -10.49 -4.39 4.04
N GLU A 84 -11.74 -4.19 3.62
CA GLU A 84 -12.06 -4.06 2.20
C GLU A 84 -11.48 -2.74 1.64
N PRO A 85 -10.90 -2.76 0.42
CA PRO A 85 -10.26 -1.58 -0.18
C PRO A 85 -11.18 -0.36 -0.35
N HIS A 86 -12.50 -0.59 -0.41
CA HIS A 86 -13.50 0.46 -0.59
C HIS A 86 -13.96 1.10 0.71
N VAL A 87 -13.71 0.47 1.86
CA VAL A 87 -13.99 1.06 3.18
C VAL A 87 -12.90 2.05 3.50
N ILE A 88 -13.29 3.27 3.91
CA ILE A 88 -12.35 4.35 4.25
C ILE A 88 -12.04 4.26 5.74
N PRO A 89 -10.75 4.28 6.16
CA PRO A 89 -10.40 4.27 7.58
C PRO A 89 -11.01 5.45 8.33
N ALA A 90 -11.46 5.22 9.58
CA ALA A 90 -12.03 6.27 10.41
C ALA A 90 -11.01 7.38 10.70
N GLY A 91 -9.77 7.02 11.04
CA GLY A 91 -8.67 7.98 11.26
C GLY A 91 -8.35 8.81 10.02
N PHE A 92 -8.34 8.19 8.83
CA PHE A 92 -8.17 8.90 7.56
C PHE A 92 -9.27 9.94 7.33
N THR A 93 -10.52 9.57 7.60
CA THR A 93 -11.67 10.46 7.51
C THR A 93 -11.54 11.63 8.49
N ALA A 94 -11.15 11.35 9.74
CA ALA A 94 -10.94 12.38 10.75
C ALA A 94 -9.86 13.40 10.34
N THR A 95 -8.72 12.92 9.85
CA THR A 95 -7.65 13.79 9.32
C THR A 95 -8.13 14.61 8.13
N CYS A 96 -8.86 14.02 7.18
CA CYS A 96 -9.42 14.76 6.05
C CYS A 96 -10.39 15.86 6.51
N VAL A 97 -11.28 15.57 7.47
CA VAL A 97 -12.21 16.56 8.02
C VAL A 97 -11.46 17.71 8.68
N GLN A 98 -10.46 17.41 9.52
CA GLN A 98 -9.61 18.42 10.15
C GLN A 98 -8.91 19.32 9.13
N MET A 99 -8.50 18.73 8.01
CA MET A 99 -7.80 19.41 6.92
C MET A 99 -8.73 20.04 5.88
N SER A 100 -10.05 19.93 6.06
CA SER A 100 -11.06 20.38 5.09
C SER A 100 -10.89 19.75 3.69
N TRP A 101 -10.52 18.46 3.65
CA TRP A 101 -10.39 17.67 2.42
C TRP A 101 -11.61 16.76 2.23
N PRO A 102 -12.09 16.57 0.98
CA PRO A 102 -13.14 15.60 0.68
C PRO A 102 -12.59 14.16 0.80
N HIS A 103 -12.85 13.50 1.92
CA HIS A 103 -12.24 12.20 2.28
C HIS A 103 -12.47 11.10 1.23
N GLU A 104 -13.66 10.96 0.64
CA GLU A 104 -13.92 9.97 -0.41
C GLU A 104 -13.04 10.19 -1.66
N GLN A 105 -12.93 11.44 -2.10
CA GLN A 105 -12.11 11.79 -3.27
C GLN A 105 -10.62 11.62 -2.96
N MET A 106 -10.21 11.96 -1.74
CA MET A 106 -8.83 11.78 -1.30
C MET A 106 -8.47 10.31 -1.20
N TRP A 107 -9.33 9.48 -0.60
CA TRP A 107 -9.12 8.03 -0.54
C TRP A 107 -9.01 7.45 -1.95
N LYS A 108 -9.95 7.77 -2.85
CA LYS A 108 -9.90 7.33 -4.25
C LYS A 108 -8.62 7.75 -5.00
N LYS A 109 -8.00 8.87 -4.59
CA LYS A 109 -6.75 9.37 -5.17
C LYS A 109 -5.52 8.64 -4.60
N LEU A 110 -5.52 8.31 -3.32
CA LEU A 110 -4.37 7.75 -2.60
C LEU A 110 -4.39 6.22 -2.52
N SER A 111 -5.55 5.59 -2.43
CA SER A 111 -5.69 4.14 -2.56
C SER A 111 -5.75 3.73 -4.04
N ASP A 112 -5.39 2.49 -4.31
CA ASP A 112 -5.60 1.88 -5.63
C ASP A 112 -6.97 1.21 -5.75
N GLY A 113 -7.77 1.21 -4.67
CA GLY A 113 -9.06 0.54 -4.58
C GLY A 113 -8.98 -0.98 -4.80
N ARG A 114 -7.80 -1.59 -4.66
CA ARG A 114 -7.55 -3.01 -4.92
C ARG A 114 -6.82 -3.70 -3.78
N ARG A 115 -5.70 -3.12 -3.33
CA ARG A 115 -4.91 -3.71 -2.25
C ARG A 115 -5.67 -3.66 -0.94
N PRO A 116 -5.58 -4.70 -0.11
CA PRO A 116 -6.12 -4.64 1.23
C PRO A 116 -5.41 -3.55 2.04
N TRP A 117 -6.13 -3.02 3.02
CA TRP A 117 -5.56 -2.25 4.12
C TRP A 117 -5.91 -2.94 5.44
N PHE A 118 -5.23 -2.58 6.52
CA PHE A 118 -5.33 -3.27 7.80
C PHE A 118 -5.66 -2.27 8.89
N GLU A 119 -6.52 -2.66 9.84
CA GLU A 119 -7.00 -1.80 10.92
C GLU A 119 -6.80 -2.49 12.27
N SER A 120 -6.25 -1.76 13.22
CA SER A 120 -6.19 -2.15 14.63
C SER A 120 -7.45 -1.71 15.38
N ASP A 121 -7.80 -2.37 16.47
CA ASP A 121 -8.99 -2.06 17.29
C ASP A 121 -9.02 -0.62 17.81
N ASN A 122 -7.84 0.03 17.92
CA ASN A 122 -7.75 1.41 18.35
C ASN A 122 -7.96 2.44 17.22
N GLY A 123 -8.13 1.99 15.98
CA GLY A 123 -8.30 2.84 14.80
C GLY A 123 -7.01 3.22 14.07
N SER A 124 -5.85 2.74 14.52
CA SER A 124 -4.61 2.79 13.72
C SER A 124 -4.75 1.92 12.48
N TYR A 125 -4.10 2.29 11.38
CA TYR A 125 -4.25 1.54 10.13
C TYR A 125 -2.98 1.51 9.27
N ILE A 126 -2.89 0.48 8.44
CA ILE A 126 -1.80 0.25 7.49
C ILE A 126 -2.38 0.22 6.09
N TYR A 127 -1.87 1.04 5.17
CA TYR A 127 -2.37 1.08 3.80
C TYR A 127 -1.25 1.39 2.80
N TRP A 128 -1.47 1.02 1.54
CA TRP A 128 -0.59 1.39 0.44
C TRP A 128 -1.08 2.68 -0.23
N ASN A 129 -0.21 3.68 -0.29
CA ASN A 129 -0.48 4.95 -0.94
C ASN A 129 0.12 4.94 -2.35
N ARG A 130 -0.74 4.93 -3.36
CA ARG A 130 -0.35 4.89 -4.77
C ARG A 130 0.37 6.15 -5.25
N SER A 131 0.20 7.26 -4.53
CA SER A 131 0.71 8.56 -4.98
C SER A 131 2.21 8.71 -4.75
N ASP A 132 2.74 8.08 -3.70
CA ASP A 132 4.16 8.05 -3.34
C ASP A 132 4.78 6.64 -3.46
N GLY A 133 3.96 5.60 -3.59
CA GLY A 133 4.41 4.21 -3.70
C GLY A 133 4.90 3.64 -2.36
N CYS A 134 4.40 4.19 -1.25
CA CYS A 134 4.75 3.76 0.09
C CYS A 134 3.60 3.00 0.76
N TRP A 135 3.98 2.01 1.57
CA TRP A 135 3.15 1.57 2.67
C TRP A 135 3.27 2.57 3.82
N TRP A 136 2.15 2.87 4.46
CA TRP A 136 2.02 3.79 5.57
C TRP A 136 1.48 3.03 6.79
N ILE A 137 1.97 3.39 7.98
CA ILE A 137 1.37 3.04 9.27
C ILE A 137 0.94 4.36 9.90
N ASP A 138 -0.37 4.56 10.04
CA ASP A 138 -0.97 5.75 10.61
C ASP A 138 -1.54 5.42 11.99
N GLY A 139 -1.39 6.36 12.93
CA GLY A 139 -2.00 6.27 14.24
C GLY A 139 -3.52 6.49 14.19
N PRO A 140 -4.22 6.37 15.33
CA PRO A 140 -5.67 6.45 15.39
C PRO A 140 -6.24 7.82 15.01
N SER A 141 -5.43 8.88 15.10
CA SER A 141 -5.77 10.21 14.62
C SER A 141 -5.79 10.34 13.09
N GLY A 142 -5.22 9.37 12.37
CA GLY A 142 -4.91 9.44 10.94
C GLY A 142 -3.61 10.16 10.61
N ALA A 143 -2.81 10.52 11.62
CA ALA A 143 -1.47 11.03 11.40
C ALA A 143 -0.50 9.88 11.06
N GLY A 144 0.27 10.06 9.98
CA GLY A 144 1.28 9.08 9.59
C GLY A 144 2.42 8.98 10.59
N VAL A 145 2.83 7.75 10.90
CA VAL A 145 3.88 7.43 11.87
C VAL A 145 5.11 6.83 11.18
N TYR A 146 4.90 5.83 10.31
CA TYR A 146 5.96 5.16 9.58
C TYR A 146 5.61 5.02 8.10
N ILE A 147 6.62 5.05 7.24
CA ILE A 147 6.49 4.75 5.82
C ILE A 147 7.54 3.76 5.34
N GLN A 148 7.20 2.91 4.38
CA GLN A 148 8.17 2.07 3.69
C GLN A 148 7.86 2.01 2.19
N LYS A 149 8.84 2.40 1.37
CA LYS A 149 8.69 2.38 -0.09
C LYS A 149 8.78 0.96 -0.61
N ARG A 150 7.65 0.42 -1.06
CA ARG A 150 7.58 -0.90 -1.69
C ARG A 150 6.28 -1.02 -2.49
N ASP A 151 6.39 -1.52 -3.71
CA ASP A 151 5.24 -1.91 -4.53
C ASP A 151 5.01 -3.42 -4.33
N SER A 152 4.19 -3.74 -3.34
CA SER A 152 3.82 -5.11 -2.97
C SER A 152 2.33 -5.20 -2.70
N GLU A 153 1.74 -6.39 -2.78
CA GLU A 153 0.31 -6.58 -2.50
C GLU A 153 0.01 -6.45 -0.99
N MET A 154 0.97 -6.83 -0.15
CA MET A 154 0.89 -6.81 1.30
C MET A 154 1.95 -5.89 1.90
N PRO A 155 1.74 -5.35 3.11
CA PRO A 155 2.76 -4.55 3.77
C PRO A 155 4.04 -5.35 3.98
N PRO A 156 5.21 -4.72 3.77
CA PRO A 156 6.49 -5.36 3.99
C PRO A 156 6.67 -5.81 5.44
N VAL A 157 6.95 -7.10 5.64
CA VAL A 157 7.41 -7.66 6.92
C VAL A 157 8.92 -7.55 7.11
N ASP A 158 9.62 -7.33 6.01
CA ASP A 158 11.06 -7.22 5.90
C ASP A 158 11.47 -5.80 5.48
N GLY A 159 12.67 -5.39 5.89
CA GLY A 159 13.27 -4.10 5.57
C GLY A 159 13.04 -3.04 6.64
N GLU A 160 13.45 -1.81 6.33
CA GLU A 160 13.53 -0.71 7.30
C GLU A 160 12.41 0.30 7.08
N TRP A 161 11.49 0.34 8.05
CA TRP A 161 10.46 1.37 8.13
C TRP A 161 11.09 2.72 8.46
N LYS A 162 10.66 3.77 7.77
CA LYS A 162 11.13 5.13 8.00
C LYS A 162 10.18 5.85 8.95
N PRO A 163 10.68 6.36 10.10
CA PRO A 163 9.87 7.15 11.02
C PRO A 163 9.60 8.55 10.47
N LEU A 164 8.41 9.09 10.73
CA LEU A 164 8.03 10.46 10.35
C LEU A 164 8.22 11.48 11.49
N SER A 165 8.64 11.03 12.68
CA SER A 165 8.95 11.88 13.83
C SER A 165 10.19 11.37 14.58
N ALA A 166 10.80 12.25 15.38
CA ALA A 166 11.92 11.86 16.25
C ALA A 166 11.48 10.83 17.30
N GLU A 167 10.25 10.93 17.81
CA GLU A 167 9.70 9.96 18.75
C GLU A 167 9.58 8.57 18.12
N ALA A 168 9.11 8.50 16.88
CA ALA A 168 8.98 7.26 16.12
C ALA A 168 10.34 6.61 15.76
N SER A 169 11.41 7.41 15.70
CA SER A 169 12.76 6.91 15.42
C SER A 169 13.43 6.16 16.58
N ALA A 170 12.88 6.26 17.80
CA ALA A 170 13.49 5.62 18.97
C ALA A 170 13.47 4.08 18.89
N SER A 171 12.44 3.49 18.27
CA SER A 171 12.39 2.06 17.96
C SER A 171 11.47 1.81 16.77
N LEU A 172 11.94 1.04 15.78
CA LEU A 172 11.21 0.79 14.53
C LEU A 172 10.24 -0.39 14.65
N PRO A 173 9.11 -0.35 13.94
CA PRO A 173 8.15 -1.44 13.93
C PRO A 173 8.72 -2.67 13.22
N VAL A 174 8.37 -3.83 13.75
CA VAL A 174 8.56 -5.15 13.14
C VAL A 174 7.19 -5.72 12.84
N LEU A 175 6.96 -6.09 11.57
CA LEU A 175 5.69 -6.64 11.13
C LEU A 175 5.78 -8.16 11.00
N ARG A 176 4.69 -8.84 11.37
CA ARG A 176 4.51 -10.28 11.18
C ARG A 176 3.15 -10.54 10.55
N MET A 177 3.13 -11.39 9.52
CA MET A 177 1.88 -11.83 8.90
C MET A 177 1.33 -13.04 9.65
N SER A 178 0.04 -13.04 9.94
CA SER A 178 -0.67 -14.21 10.43
C SER A 178 -1.77 -14.59 9.46
N HIS A 179 -1.73 -15.86 9.04
CA HIS A 179 -2.87 -16.49 8.38
C HIS A 179 -3.76 -16.98 9.52
N GLY A 180 -5.00 -16.50 9.58
CA GLY A 180 -5.96 -16.96 10.58
C GLY A 180 -6.02 -18.48 10.58
N ALA A 181 -5.96 -19.10 11.76
CA ALA A 181 -6.31 -20.50 11.90
C ALA A 181 -7.82 -20.60 11.66
N GLU A 182 -8.22 -21.41 10.68
CA GLU A 182 -9.60 -21.84 10.46
C GLU A 182 -10.15 -22.57 11.70
#